data_AF-A0A7V2MPP6-F1
#
_entry.id   AF-A0A7V2MPP6-F1
#
_cell.length_a   1.000
_cell.length_b   1.000
_cell.length_c   1.000
_cell.angle_alpha   90.00
_cell.angle_beta   90.00
_cell.angle_gamma   90.00
#
_symmetry.space_group_name_H-M   'P 1'
#
loop_
_entity.id
_entity.type
_entity.pdbx_description
1 polymer ?
#
loop_
_entity_poly.entity_id
_entity_poly.type
_entity_poly.pdbx_seq_one_letter_code
_entity_poly.pdbx_strand_id
1 'polypeptide(L)'
;MIVGVDPDKAVKLRKGPRRPIVPEHERLEMLTHLRHVDLVTLAQDFDSKGICGYKLVQAIRPDVFVISEMNNYTKKQITEIKKYAKELVIFPAQAETTTSAKIRLMTLDFVEQAKKAIESLSNLL
;
A
#
# COMPACT_ATOMS: atom_id res chain seq x y z
N MET A 1 10.61 4.65 14.00
CA MET A 1 9.34 5.00 13.34
C MET A 1 8.25 3.97 13.65
N ILE A 2 7.00 4.41 13.87
CA ILE A 2 5.83 3.52 13.99
C ILE A 2 5.14 3.39 12.63
N VAL A 3 4.85 2.17 12.19
CA VAL A 3 4.20 1.90 10.89
C VAL A 3 2.88 1.15 11.07
N GLY A 4 1.79 1.77 10.65
CA GLY A 4 0.48 1.14 10.54
C GLY A 4 0.31 0.45 9.18
N VAL A 5 -0.18 -0.79 9.19
CA VAL A 5 -0.37 -1.62 8.01
C VAL A 5 -1.86 -1.86 7.77
N ASP A 6 -2.34 -1.55 6.57
CA ASP A 6 -3.74 -1.82 6.20
C ASP A 6 -4.03 -3.33 6.21
N PRO A 7 -5.14 -3.79 6.81
CA PRO A 7 -5.54 -5.18 6.77
C PRO A 7 -6.01 -5.62 5.38
N ASP A 8 -5.87 -6.91 5.08
CA ASP A 8 -6.22 -7.50 3.80
C ASP A 8 -7.69 -7.25 3.44
N LYS A 9 -8.58 -7.28 4.44
CA LYS A 9 -10.00 -6.96 4.26
C LYS A 9 -10.21 -5.53 3.74
N ALA A 10 -9.55 -4.54 4.34
CA ALA A 10 -9.63 -3.16 3.90
C ALA A 10 -9.07 -2.98 2.49
N VAL A 11 -7.92 -3.60 2.22
CA VAL A 11 -7.29 -3.54 0.90
C VAL A 11 -8.16 -4.20 -0.18
N LYS A 12 -8.83 -5.32 0.12
CA LYS A 12 -9.78 -5.99 -0.78
C LYS A 12 -10.96 -5.09 -1.13
N LEU A 13 -11.56 -4.44 -0.13
CA LEU A 13 -12.66 -3.49 -0.35
C LEU A 13 -12.23 -2.32 -1.24
N ARG A 14 -11.04 -1.79 -0.99
CA ARG A 14 -10.53 -0.59 -1.67
C ARG A 14 -10.00 -0.84 -3.08
N LYS A 15 -9.33 -1.98 -3.31
CA LYS A 15 -8.58 -2.28 -4.54
C LYS A 15 -9.12 -3.49 -5.32
N GLY A 16 -10.16 -4.14 -4.82
CA GLY A 16 -10.78 -5.32 -5.42
C GLY A 16 -10.27 -6.65 -4.87
N PRO A 17 -10.96 -7.77 -5.19
CA PRO A 17 -10.79 -9.06 -4.53
C PRO A 17 -9.42 -9.72 -4.78
N ARG A 18 -8.73 -9.34 -5.86
CA ARG A 18 -7.39 -9.85 -6.23
C ARG A 18 -6.23 -9.12 -5.53
N ARG A 19 -6.53 -8.25 -4.56
CA ARG A 19 -5.55 -7.47 -3.80
C ARG A 19 -5.79 -7.66 -2.30
N PRO A 20 -4.75 -7.57 -1.44
CA PRO A 20 -3.34 -7.45 -1.77
C PRO A 20 -2.79 -8.77 -2.36
N ILE A 21 -1.64 -8.71 -3.03
CA ILE A 21 -0.95 -9.94 -3.46
C ILE A 21 -0.23 -10.60 -2.29
N VAL A 22 0.46 -9.77 -1.49
CA VAL A 22 1.17 -10.21 -0.28
C VAL A 22 0.20 -10.09 0.92
N PRO A 23 -0.12 -11.19 1.62
CA PRO A 23 -0.98 -11.18 2.80
C PRO A 23 -0.48 -10.24 3.91
N GLU A 24 -1.38 -9.82 4.79
CA GLU A 24 -1.06 -8.86 5.85
C GLU A 24 0.06 -9.32 6.80
N HIS A 25 0.11 -10.60 7.16
CA HIS A 25 1.14 -11.13 8.07
C HIS A 25 2.54 -11.07 7.46
N GLU A 26 2.70 -11.46 6.19
CA GLU A 26 3.96 -11.34 5.45
C GLU A 26 4.36 -9.87 5.31
N ARG A 27 3.42 -8.96 5.03
CA ARG A 27 3.71 -7.51 4.96
C ARG A 27 4.17 -6.95 6.31
N LEU A 28 3.60 -7.41 7.42
CA LEU A 28 4.05 -7.05 8.77
C LEU A 28 5.49 -7.51 8.98
N GLU A 29 5.78 -8.78 8.73
CA GLU A 29 7.11 -9.38 8.86
C GLU A 29 8.16 -8.69 7.99
N MET A 30 7.84 -8.37 6.73
CA MET A 30 8.77 -7.62 5.86
C MET A 30 9.19 -6.28 6.48
N LEU A 31 8.27 -5.58 7.13
CA LEU A 31 8.54 -4.28 7.74
C LEU A 31 9.38 -4.39 9.02
N THR A 32 9.30 -5.50 9.77
CA THR A 32 10.12 -5.70 10.97
C THR A 32 11.61 -5.85 10.67
N HIS A 33 11.97 -6.13 9.41
CA HIS A 33 13.35 -6.24 8.96
C HIS A 33 13.97 -4.89 8.54
N LEU A 34 13.21 -3.79 8.60
CA LEU A 34 13.71 -2.46 8.23
C LEU A 34 14.33 -1.74 9.43
N ARG A 35 15.59 -1.33 9.30
CA ARG A 35 16.37 -0.65 10.36
C ARG A 35 15.65 0.52 11.04
N HIS A 36 14.87 1.29 10.29
CA HIS A 36 14.25 2.53 10.77
C HIS A 36 12.87 2.32 11.43
N VAL A 37 12.35 1.10 11.38
CA VAL A 37 11.03 0.74 11.90
C VAL A 37 11.20 0.23 13.34
N ASP A 38 10.56 0.91 14.29
CA ASP A 38 10.61 0.54 15.72
C ASP A 38 9.41 -0.33 16.11
N LEU A 39 8.25 -0.07 15.49
CA LEU A 39 7.00 -0.78 15.78
C LEU A 39 6.17 -0.90 14.50
N VAL A 40 5.63 -2.10 14.27
CA VAL A 40 4.68 -2.36 13.19
C VAL A 40 3.39 -2.87 13.80
N THR A 41 2.25 -2.38 13.30
CA THR A 41 0.94 -2.85 13.76
C THR A 41 -0.08 -2.84 12.64
N LEU A 42 -1.08 -3.71 12.73
CA LEU A 42 -2.21 -3.75 11.83
C LEU A 42 -3.21 -2.65 12.19
N ALA A 43 -3.74 -1.93 11.20
CA ALA A 43 -4.81 -0.96 11.43
C ALA A 43 -6.09 -1.70 11.89
N GLN A 44 -6.71 -1.18 12.96
CA GLN A 44 -7.86 -1.82 13.63
C GLN A 44 -9.22 -1.22 13.22
N ASP A 45 -9.23 -0.22 12.37
CA ASP A 45 -10.44 0.47 11.90
C ASP A 45 -10.34 0.85 10.43
N PHE A 46 -11.42 0.58 9.69
CA PHE A 46 -11.61 1.02 8.31
C PHE A 46 -13.11 1.14 8.00
N ASP A 47 -13.45 2.00 7.04
CA ASP A 47 -14.83 2.21 6.61
C ASP A 47 -15.31 1.14 5.59
N SER A 48 -16.56 1.26 5.14
CA SER A 48 -17.14 0.35 4.15
C SER A 48 -16.43 0.36 2.78
N LYS A 49 -15.60 1.37 2.52
CA LYS A 49 -14.77 1.51 1.30
C LYS A 49 -13.35 0.99 1.52
N GLY A 50 -13.03 0.47 2.69
CA GLY A 50 -11.68 -0.01 3.03
C GLY A 50 -10.67 1.11 3.23
N ILE A 51 -11.12 2.32 3.55
CA ILE A 51 -10.25 3.43 3.96
C ILE A 51 -9.99 3.28 5.45
N CYS A 52 -8.73 3.03 5.82
CA CYS A 52 -8.32 2.94 7.21
C CYS A 52 -8.54 4.27 7.94
N GLY A 53 -9.05 4.15 9.17
CA GLY A 53 -9.27 5.29 10.04
C GLY A 53 -8.01 5.67 10.81
N TYR A 54 -8.22 6.43 11.88
CA TYR A 54 -7.16 7.10 12.62
C TYR A 54 -7.00 6.61 14.05
N LYS A 55 -7.59 5.46 14.45
CA LYS A 55 -7.46 4.98 15.85
C LYS A 55 -6.01 4.84 16.29
N LEU A 56 -5.12 4.37 15.42
CA LEU A 56 -3.69 4.30 15.73
C LEU A 56 -3.10 5.68 16.03
N VAL A 57 -3.40 6.67 15.17
CA VAL A 57 -2.93 8.05 15.33
C VAL A 57 -3.49 8.68 16.61
N GLN A 58 -4.76 8.41 16.91
CA GLN A 58 -5.44 8.86 18.13
C GLN A 58 -4.79 8.28 19.39
N ALA A 59 -4.42 7.00 19.35
CA ALA A 59 -3.83 6.30 20.49
C ALA A 59 -2.41 6.77 20.79
N ILE A 60 -1.57 6.93 19.76
CA ILE A 60 -0.15 7.26 19.93
C ILE A 60 0.14 8.76 19.95
N ARG A 61 -0.77 9.59 19.42
CA ARG A 61 -0.62 11.06 19.29
C ARG A 61 0.77 11.48 18.81
N PRO A 62 1.15 11.15 17.56
CA PRO A 62 2.53 11.28 17.11
C PRO A 62 2.94 12.75 17.01
N ASP A 63 4.22 13.04 17.24
CA ASP A 63 4.76 14.37 16.94
C ASP A 63 4.65 14.69 15.44
N VAL A 64 4.96 13.71 14.59
CA VAL A 64 4.95 13.87 13.13
C VAL A 64 4.17 12.74 12.48
N PHE A 65 3.20 13.08 11.62
CA PHE A 65 2.51 12.15 10.74
C PHE A 65 2.96 12.35 9.29
N VAL A 66 3.51 11.30 8.68
CA VAL A 66 4.12 11.36 7.35
C VAL A 66 3.18 10.76 6.30
N ILE A 67 2.95 11.48 5.21
CA ILE A 67 2.25 10.98 4.01
C ILE A 67 3.06 11.25 2.75
N SER A 68 2.80 10.48 1.69
CA SER A 68 3.32 10.76 0.35
C SER A 68 2.30 11.52 -0.49
N GLU A 69 2.78 12.37 -1.41
CA GLU A 69 1.96 13.06 -2.41
C GLU A 69 1.04 12.11 -3.20
N MET A 70 1.44 10.84 -3.38
CA MET A 70 0.63 9.84 -4.11
C MET A 70 -0.62 9.36 -3.35
N ASN A 71 -0.75 9.64 -2.05
CA ASN A 71 -1.78 9.03 -1.21
C ASN A 71 -3.15 9.74 -1.27
N ASN A 72 -3.30 10.81 -2.06
CA ASN A 72 -4.57 11.52 -2.33
C ASN A 72 -5.40 11.83 -1.07
N TYR A 73 -4.76 12.26 0.02
CA TYR A 73 -5.47 12.66 1.24
C TYR A 73 -6.32 13.91 0.99
N THR A 74 -7.60 13.84 1.34
CA THR A 74 -8.52 14.98 1.24
C THR A 74 -8.23 16.02 2.32
N LYS A 75 -8.63 17.27 2.09
CA LYS A 75 -8.53 18.35 3.11
C LYS A 75 -9.18 17.95 4.44
N LYS A 76 -10.34 17.27 4.39
CA LYS A 76 -11.05 16.79 5.58
C LYS A 76 -10.20 15.79 6.38
N GLN A 77 -9.56 14.85 5.70
CA GLN A 77 -8.67 13.86 6.32
C GLN A 77 -7.44 14.52 6.95
N ILE A 78 -6.82 15.47 6.24
CA ILE A 78 -5.70 16.25 6.76
C ILE A 78 -6.10 16.99 8.05
N THR A 79 -7.27 17.65 8.05
CA THR A 79 -7.79 18.33 9.25
C THR A 79 -8.03 17.36 10.40
N GLU A 80 -8.53 16.14 10.13
CA GLU A 80 -8.73 15.13 11.17
C GLU A 80 -7.41 14.65 11.77
N ILE A 81 -6.39 14.37 10.95
CA ILE A 81 -5.07 13.94 11.42
C ILE A 81 -4.40 15.01 12.30
N LYS A 82 -4.49 16.29 11.89
CA LYS A 82 -3.93 17.43 12.63
C LYS A 82 -4.54 17.65 14.03
N LYS A 83 -5.66 16.98 14.36
CA LYS A 83 -6.19 16.99 15.74
C LYS A 83 -5.35 16.16 16.71
N TYR A 84 -4.63 15.16 16.20
CA TYR A 84 -3.91 14.18 17.02
C TYR A 84 -2.40 14.23 16.81
N ALA A 85 -1.94 14.70 15.64
CA ALA A 85 -0.53 14.88 15.34
C ALA A 85 -0.10 16.35 15.45
N LYS A 86 1.09 16.62 16.02
CA LYS A 86 1.59 18.01 16.11
C LYS A 86 1.95 18.58 14.75
N GLU A 87 2.52 17.74 13.88
CA GLU A 87 2.91 18.08 12.52
C GLU A 87 2.41 17.02 11.52
N LEU A 88 2.06 17.46 10.32
CA LEU A 88 1.81 16.60 9.16
C LEU A 88 2.77 17.00 8.05
N VAL A 89 3.60 16.05 7.62
CA VAL A 89 4.60 16.25 6.58
C VAL A 89 4.23 15.44 5.35
N ILE A 90 4.24 16.10 4.19
CA ILE A 90 4.01 15.48 2.88
C ILE A 90 5.37 15.34 2.19
N PHE A 91 5.79 14.12 1.91
CA PHE A 91 7.01 13.84 1.17
C PHE A 91 6.72 13.60 -0.32
N PRO A 92 7.62 14.05 -1.22
CA PRO A 92 7.53 13.72 -2.63
C PRO A 92 7.60 12.21 -2.83
N ALA A 93 6.94 11.72 -3.86
CA ALA A 93 6.96 10.31 -4.22
C ALA A 93 8.41 9.80 -4.37
N GLN A 94 8.82 8.86 -3.52
CA GLN A 94 10.17 8.27 -3.57
C GLN A 94 10.27 7.11 -4.57
N ALA A 95 9.14 6.61 -5.05
CA ALA A 95 9.10 5.51 -6.00
C ALA A 95 8.87 6.06 -7.42
N GLU A 96 9.77 5.72 -8.35
CA GLU A 96 9.60 6.02 -9.78
C GLU A 96 8.40 5.29 -10.38
N THR A 97 7.99 4.17 -9.77
CA THR A 97 6.89 3.33 -10.24
C THR A 97 6.15 2.68 -9.09
N THR A 98 4.91 2.23 -9.32
CA THR A 98 4.10 1.56 -8.30
C THR A 98 4.30 0.06 -8.34
N THR A 99 4.05 -0.64 -7.22
CA THR A 99 4.05 -2.11 -7.19
C THR A 99 3.12 -2.69 -8.25
N SER A 100 1.93 -2.09 -8.42
CA SER A 100 0.96 -2.46 -9.45
C SER A 100 1.54 -2.34 -10.87
N ALA A 101 2.29 -1.26 -11.14
CA ALA A 101 2.93 -1.06 -12.44
C ALA A 101 4.04 -2.10 -12.69
N LYS A 102 4.86 -2.43 -11.68
CA LYS A 102 5.87 -3.49 -11.80
C LYS A 102 5.26 -4.85 -12.13
N ILE A 103 4.19 -5.24 -11.42
CA ILE A 103 3.48 -6.51 -11.68
C ILE A 103 2.84 -6.51 -13.07
N ARG A 104 2.30 -5.37 -13.51
CA ARG A 104 1.74 -5.25 -14.85
C ARG A 104 2.80 -5.47 -15.93
N LEU A 105 3.98 -4.87 -15.77
CA LEU A 105 5.10 -5.07 -16.69
C LEU A 105 5.50 -6.55 -16.76
N MET A 106 5.72 -7.19 -15.61
CA MET A 106 6.02 -8.64 -15.56
C MET A 106 4.95 -9.47 -16.26
N THR A 107 3.67 -9.14 -16.07
CA THR A 107 2.55 -9.86 -16.70
C THR A 107 2.56 -9.69 -18.22
N LEU A 108 2.86 -8.49 -18.71
CA LEU A 108 2.96 -8.21 -20.15
C LEU A 108 4.10 -9.00 -20.79
N ASP A 109 5.26 -9.05 -20.12
CA ASP A 109 6.42 -9.81 -20.60
C ASP A 109 6.09 -11.31 -20.73
N PHE A 110 5.38 -11.88 -19.76
CA PHE A 110 4.92 -13.28 -19.84
C PHE A 110 3.94 -13.51 -20.99
N VAL A 111 3.01 -12.56 -21.23
CA VAL A 111 2.05 -12.66 -22.33
C VAL A 111 2.74 -12.59 -23.69
N GLU A 112 3.75 -11.72 -23.85
CA GLU A 112 4.54 -11.66 -25.09
C GLU A 112 5.33 -12.93 -25.35
N GLN A 113 5.94 -13.52 -24.31
CA GLN A 113 6.64 -14.79 -24.44
C GLN A 113 5.70 -15.92 -24.85
N ALA A 114 4.53 -16.01 -24.21
CA ALA A 114 3.51 -17.00 -24.55
C ALA A 114 3.02 -16.83 -26.00
N LYS A 115 2.80 -15.58 -26.45
CA LYS A 115 2.41 -15.27 -27.83
C LYS A 115 3.45 -15.77 -28.83
N LYS A 116 4.74 -15.48 -28.61
CA LYS A 116 5.84 -15.93 -29.50
C LYS A 116 5.91 -17.46 -29.57
N ALA A 117 5.74 -18.14 -28.43
CA ALA A 117 5.71 -19.60 -28.40
C ALA A 117 4.56 -20.17 -29.24
N ILE A 118 3.36 -19.61 -29.12
CA ILE A 118 2.18 -20.04 -29.90
C ILE A 118 2.40 -19.77 -31.40
N GLU A 119 2.91 -18.61 -31.78
CA GLU A 119 3.22 -18.28 -33.18
C GLU A 119 4.26 -19.24 -33.78
N SER A 120 5.28 -19.60 -33.00
CA SER A 120 6.30 -20.57 -33.46
C SER A 120 5.71 -21.97 -33.70
N LEU A 121 4.78 -22.42 -32.85
CA LEU A 121 4.08 -23.69 -33.01
C LEU A 121 3.10 -23.67 -34.19
N SER A 122 2.43 -22.53 -34.41
CA SER A 122 1.51 -22.36 -35.55
C SER A 122 2.24 -22.35 -36.89
N ASN A 123 3.50 -21.92 -36.94
CA ASN A 123 4.31 -21.92 -38.17
C ASN A 123 4.95 -23.28 -38.47
N LEU A 124 4.85 -24.24 -37.54
CA LEU A 124 5.34 -25.62 -37.68
C LEU A 124 4.24 -26.60 -38.15
N LEU A 125 2.98 -26.17 -38.14
CA LEU A 125 1.80 -26.90 -38.63
C LEU A 125 1.39 -26.40 -40.01
#